data_AF-A0A1Y5K723-F1
#
_entry.id   AF-A0A1Y5K723-F1
#
_cell.length_a   1.000
_cell.length_b   1.000
_cell.length_c   1.000
_cell.angle_alpha   90.00
_cell.angle_beta   90.00
_cell.angle_gamma   90.00
#
_symmetry.space_group_name_H-M   'P 1'
#
loop_
_entity.id
_entity.type
_entity.pdbx_description
1 polymer ?
#
loop_
_entity_poly.entity_id
_entity_poly.type
_entity_poly.pdbx_seq_one_letter_code
_entity_poly.pdbx_strand_id
1 'polypeptide(L)'
;MGSYPLLSFILICALFIIQNRKYNALLTHLAQAYPTQWEQLTQNTLGDTSRSTLTANFNESLKNGFFSTLDDPKISQFKKLKTINMTICFALTVLGLTIAYIY
;
A
#
# COMPACT_ATOMS: atom_id res chain seq x y z
N MET A 1 -0.70 -23.44 -21.69
CA MET A 1 0.38 -22.56 -21.18
C MET A 1 0.27 -21.09 -21.60
N GLY A 2 -0.42 -20.72 -22.69
CA GLY A 2 -0.46 -19.34 -23.19
C GLY A 2 -1.16 -18.28 -22.32
N SER A 3 -1.99 -18.67 -21.34
CA SER A 3 -2.82 -17.71 -20.59
C SER A 3 -2.33 -17.40 -19.17
N TYR A 4 -1.41 -18.19 -18.61
CA TYR A 4 -0.92 -18.02 -17.23
C TYR A 4 -0.25 -16.66 -16.96
N PRO A 5 0.69 -16.17 -17.80
CA PRO A 5 1.31 -14.88 -17.55
C PRO A 5 0.32 -13.72 -17.70
N LEU A 6 -0.63 -13.82 -18.64
CA LEU A 6 -1.70 -12.85 -18.85
C LEU A 6 -2.65 -12.78 -17.64
N LEU A 7 -3.10 -13.93 -17.14
CA LEU A 7 -3.96 -14.00 -15.96
C LEU A 7 -3.25 -13.48 -14.70
N SER A 8 -1.97 -13.82 -14.53
CA SER A 8 -1.15 -13.32 -13.42
C SER A 8 -0.98 -11.80 -13.50
N PHE A 9 -0.75 -11.25 -14.69
CA PHE A 9 -0.65 -9.82 -14.92
C PHE A 9 -1.97 -9.09 -14.60
N ILE A 10 -3.09 -9.59 -15.10
CA ILE A 10 -4.42 -9.04 -14.82
C ILE A 10 -4.70 -9.05 -13.30
N LEU A 11 -4.35 -10.15 -12.62
CA LEU A 11 -4.51 -10.28 -11.17
C LEU A 11 -3.66 -9.25 -10.42
N ILE A 12 -2.39 -9.08 -10.78
CA ILE A 12 -1.49 -8.07 -10.18
C ILE A 12 -2.05 -6.66 -10.39
N CYS A 13 -2.51 -6.33 -11.61
CA CYS A 13 -3.12 -5.04 -11.90
C CYS A 13 -4.39 -4.80 -11.04
N ALA A 14 -5.26 -5.80 -10.92
CA ALA A 14 -6.46 -5.71 -10.10
C ALA A 14 -6.11 -5.49 -8.61
N LEU A 15 -5.17 -6.25 -8.07
CA LEU A 15 -4.68 -6.10 -6.69
C LEU A 15 -4.08 -4.71 -6.46
N PHE A 16 -3.33 -4.18 -7.42
CA PHE A 16 -2.72 -2.85 -7.35
C PHE A 16 -3.79 -1.74 -7.35
N ILE A 17 -4.81 -1.85 -8.20
CA ILE A 17 -5.93 -0.89 -8.22
C ILE A 17 -6.69 -0.92 -6.89
N ILE A 18 -7.00 -2.12 -6.37
CA ILE A 18 -7.69 -2.27 -5.08
C ILE A 18 -6.87 -1.65 -3.95
N GLN A 19 -5.56 -1.91 -3.93
CA GLN A 19 -4.64 -1.36 -2.93
C GLN A 19 -4.59 0.16 -3.00
N ASN A 20 -4.52 0.76 -4.19
CA ASN A 20 -4.54 2.21 -4.38
C ASN A 20 -5.87 2.84 -3.92
N ARG A 21 -7.00 2.20 -4.23
CA ARG A 21 -8.31 2.70 -3.76
C ARG A 21 -8.41 2.67 -2.24
N LYS A 22 -7.96 1.58 -1.61
CA LYS A 22 -7.95 1.44 -0.15
C LYS A 22 -6.97 2.41 0.52
N TYR A 23 -5.81 2.63 -0.11
CA TYR A 23 -4.83 3.60 0.35
C TYR A 23 -5.41 5.02 0.32
N ASN A 24 -5.97 5.48 -0.80
CA ASN A 24 -6.61 6.80 -0.87
C ASN A 24 -7.76 6.94 0.15
N ALA A 25 -8.58 5.90 0.33
CA ALA A 25 -9.65 5.93 1.34
C ALA A 25 -9.10 6.04 2.77
N LEU A 26 -7.96 5.42 3.06
CA LEU A 26 -7.28 5.55 4.34
C LEU A 26 -6.74 6.98 4.53
N LEU A 27 -6.09 7.56 3.52
CA LEU A 27 -5.61 8.94 3.56
C LEU A 27 -6.76 9.91 3.83
N THR A 28 -7.88 9.79 3.11
CA THR A 28 -9.06 10.64 3.34
C THR A 28 -9.62 10.48 4.75
N HIS A 29 -9.71 9.24 5.25
CA HIS A 29 -10.17 9.00 6.62
C HIS A 29 -9.25 9.66 7.65
N LEU A 30 -7.94 9.51 7.51
CA LEU A 30 -6.98 10.05 8.47
C LEU A 30 -6.88 11.57 8.39
N ALA A 31 -7.03 12.16 7.20
CA ALA A 31 -7.14 13.60 7.03
C ALA A 31 -8.37 14.19 7.75
N GLN A 32 -9.48 13.45 7.77
CA GLN A 32 -10.70 13.87 8.47
C GLN A 32 -10.67 13.60 9.97
N ALA A 33 -10.13 12.45 10.39
CA ALA A 33 -10.10 12.03 11.79
C ALA A 33 -8.97 12.71 12.59
N TYR A 34 -7.85 13.02 11.94
CA TYR A 34 -6.64 13.57 12.57
C TYR A 34 -6.08 14.76 11.75
N PRO A 35 -6.86 15.84 11.55
CA PRO A 35 -6.49 16.94 10.65
C PRO A 35 -5.19 17.63 11.06
N THR A 36 -4.94 17.80 12.36
CA THR A 36 -3.73 18.45 12.87
C THR A 36 -2.46 17.64 12.58
N GLN A 37 -2.50 16.33 12.82
CA GLN A 37 -1.37 15.43 12.54
C GLN A 37 -1.20 15.22 11.03
N TRP A 38 -2.31 15.27 10.28
CA TRP A 38 -2.29 15.22 8.83
C TRP A 38 -1.62 16.45 8.22
N GLU A 39 -1.91 17.64 8.75
CA GLU A 39 -1.29 18.89 8.30
C GLU A 39 0.23 18.87 8.54
N GLN A 40 0.67 18.35 9.69
CA GLN A 40 2.09 18.12 10.00
C GLN A 40 2.77 17.13 9.04
N LEU A 41 2.05 16.12 8.54
CA LEU A 41 2.57 15.20 7.52
C LEU A 41 2.69 15.84 6.14
N THR A 42 1.78 16.76 5.80
CA THR A 42 1.76 17.46 4.51
C THR A 42 2.73 18.63 4.46
N GLN A 43 3.05 19.24 5.61
CA GLN A 43 4.03 20.32 5.70
C GLN A 43 5.44 19.74 5.69
N ASN A 44 6.10 19.80 4.53
CA ASN A 44 7.52 19.48 4.42
C ASN A 44 8.37 20.75 4.62
N THR A 45 9.60 20.60 5.12
CA THR A 45 10.56 21.69 5.40
C THR A 45 10.86 22.61 4.20
N LEU A 46 10.49 22.20 2.99
CA LEU A 46 10.69 22.93 1.73
C LEU A 46 9.40 23.47 1.08
N GLY A 47 8.23 23.36 1.73
CA GLY A 47 6.95 23.86 1.21
C GLY A 47 6.36 23.08 0.03
N ASP A 48 7.03 22.01 -0.43
CA ASP A 48 6.59 21.19 -1.55
C ASP A 48 5.56 20.14 -1.10
N THR A 49 4.31 20.31 -1.56
CA THR A 49 3.17 19.42 -1.27
C THR A 49 3.08 18.30 -2.32
N SER A 50 4.20 17.65 -2.57
CA SER A 50 4.26 16.56 -3.54
C SER A 50 3.59 15.29 -2.99
N ARG A 51 2.75 14.63 -3.80
CA ARG A 51 2.04 13.38 -3.39
C ARG A 51 3.01 12.26 -2.98
N SER A 52 4.22 12.28 -3.53
CA SER A 52 5.30 11.34 -3.21
C SER A 52 5.85 11.56 -1.79
N THR A 53 6.11 12.81 -1.39
CA THR A 53 6.64 13.13 -0.05
C THR A 53 5.60 12.86 1.03
N LEU A 54 4.33 13.19 0.78
CA LEU A 54 3.22 12.81 1.66
C LEU A 54 3.16 11.29 1.85
N THR A 55 3.32 10.52 0.78
CA THR A 55 3.30 9.05 0.84
C THR A 55 4.47 8.49 1.64
N ALA A 56 5.67 9.06 1.48
CA ALA A 56 6.85 8.67 2.24
C ALA A 56 6.70 8.98 3.74
N ASN A 57 6.36 10.22 4.08
CA ASN A 57 6.15 10.67 5.47
C ASN A 57 5.02 9.87 6.15
N PHE A 58 3.94 9.60 5.42
CA PHE A 58 2.83 8.79 5.94
C PHE A 58 3.24 7.34 6.19
N ASN A 59 3.97 6.72 5.25
CA ASN A 59 4.45 5.36 5.41
C ASN A 59 5.46 5.24 6.58
N GLU A 60 6.27 6.28 6.79
CA GLU A 60 7.16 6.37 7.95
C GLU A 60 6.36 6.53 9.26
N SER A 61 5.35 7.40 9.27
CA SER A 61 4.49 7.58 10.45
C SER A 61 3.66 6.33 10.79
N LEU A 62 3.25 5.55 9.79
CA LEU A 62 2.61 4.24 9.99
C LEU A 62 3.54 3.17 10.57
N LYS A 63 4.85 3.33 10.40
CA LYS A 63 5.87 2.38 10.85
C LYS A 63 6.39 2.76 12.24
N ASN A 64 6.79 4.02 12.41
CA ASN A 64 7.50 4.51 13.61
C ASN A 64 6.87 5.77 14.24
N GLY A 65 5.83 6.37 13.65
CA GLY A 65 5.23 7.62 14.12
C GLY A 65 3.85 7.48 14.76
N PHE A 66 3.09 8.57 14.80
CA PHE A 66 1.78 8.66 15.45
C PHE A 66 0.76 7.64 14.92
N PHE A 67 0.76 7.36 13.61
CA PHE A 67 -0.15 6.38 13.02
C PHE A 67 0.27 4.92 13.27
N SER A 68 1.46 4.70 13.83
CA SER A 68 1.93 3.38 14.29
C SER A 68 1.34 3.02 15.65
N THR A 69 1.15 4.01 16.52
CA THR A 69 0.63 3.83 17.89
C THR A 69 -0.89 3.86 17.97
N LEU A 70 -1.56 4.31 16.92
CA LEU A 70 -3.01 4.32 16.80
C LEU A 70 -3.58 2.93 16.53
N ASP A 71 -4.47 2.46 17.41
CA ASP A 71 -5.33 1.30 17.17
C ASP A 71 -6.55 1.72 16.32
N ASP A 72 -6.30 2.12 15.08
CA ASP A 72 -7.35 2.44 14.12
C ASP A 72 -7.66 1.20 13.25
N PRO A 73 -8.93 0.74 13.21
CA PRO A 73 -9.31 -0.47 12.47
C PRO A 73 -9.07 -0.35 10.95
N LYS A 74 -9.13 0.85 10.37
CA LYS A 74 -8.83 1.07 8.94
C LYS A 74 -7.32 0.99 8.67
N ILE A 75 -6.47 1.47 9.59
CA ILE A 75 -5.01 1.28 9.51
C ILE A 75 -4.67 -0.22 9.57
N SER A 76 -5.27 -0.94 10.52
CA SER A 76 -5.09 -2.39 10.67
C SER A 76 -5.54 -3.17 9.42
N GLN A 77 -6.71 -2.84 8.86
CA GLN A 77 -7.19 -3.43 7.60
C GLN A 77 -6.26 -3.15 6.42
N PHE A 78 -5.73 -1.94 6.31
CA PHE A 78 -4.78 -1.60 5.26
C PHE A 78 -3.46 -2.36 5.39
N LYS A 79 -2.91 -2.48 6.61
CA LYS A 79 -1.70 -3.28 6.89
C LYS A 79 -1.92 -4.74 6.49
N LYS A 80 -3.05 -5.35 6.89
CA LYS A 80 -3.42 -6.72 6.49
C LYS A 80 -3.53 -6.87 4.97
N LEU A 81 -4.19 -5.94 4.29
CA LEU A 81 -4.34 -5.98 2.83
C LEU A 81 -2.98 -5.87 2.11
N LYS A 82 -2.08 -5.01 2.61
CA LYS A 82 -0.71 -4.90 2.09
C LYS A 82 0.06 -6.20 2.25
N THR A 83 -0.04 -6.86 3.40
CA THR A 83 0.59 -8.17 3.63
C THR A 83 0.01 -9.23 2.71
N ILE A 84 -1.32 -9.33 2.59
CA ILE A 84 -1.97 -10.30 1.68
C ILE A 84 -1.53 -10.09 0.24
N ASN A 85 -1.54 -8.85 -0.27
CA ASN A 85 -1.05 -8.55 -1.62
C ASN A 85 0.40 -8.97 -1.81
N MET A 86 1.27 -8.69 -0.84
CA MET A 86 2.68 -9.08 -0.90
C MET A 86 2.85 -10.60 -0.92
N THR A 87 2.07 -11.33 -0.11
CA THR A 87 2.05 -12.80 -0.10
C THR A 87 1.59 -13.36 -1.46
N ILE A 88 0.53 -12.80 -2.06
CA ILE A 88 0.04 -13.23 -3.38
C ILE A 88 1.09 -12.98 -4.45
N CYS A 89 1.70 -11.79 -4.49
CA CYS A 89 2.77 -11.47 -5.43
C CYS A 89 3.95 -12.43 -5.27
N PHE A 90 4.39 -12.69 -4.02
CA PHE A 90 5.46 -13.63 -3.75
C PHE A 90 5.15 -15.04 -4.24
N ALA A 91 3.93 -15.55 -3.96
CA ALA A 91 3.48 -16.86 -4.43
C ALA A 91 3.47 -16.94 -5.96
N LEU A 92 2.99 -15.90 -6.65
CA LEU A 92 3.00 -15.83 -8.12
C LEU A 92 4.42 -15.85 -8.68
N THR A 93 5.35 -15.11 -8.07
CA THR A 93 6.76 -15.09 -8.48
C THR A 93 7.41 -16.46 -8.30
N VAL A 94 7.21 -17.11 -7.14
CA VAL A 94 7.75 -18.46 -6.88
C VAL A 94 7.17 -19.48 -7.86
N LEU A 95 5.85 -19.46 -8.09
CA LEU A 95 5.22 -20.34 -9.08
C LEU A 95 5.76 -20.08 -10.49
N GLY A 96 5.93 -18.82 -10.88
CA GLY A 96 6.54 -18.45 -12.16
C GLY A 96 7.97 -18.97 -12.33
N LEU A 97 8.80 -18.82 -11.30
CA LEU A 97 10.17 -19.36 -11.27
C LEU A 97 10.19 -20.88 -11.35
N THR A 98 9.28 -21.55 -10.62
CA THR A 98 9.21 -23.02 -10.60
C THR A 98 8.81 -23.56 -11.97
N ILE A 99 7.83 -22.94 -12.63
CA ILE A 99 7.42 -23.29 -14.00
C ILE A 99 8.58 -23.06 -14.97
N ALA A 100 9.27 -21.91 -14.88
CA ALA A 100 10.39 -21.57 -15.75
C ALA A 100 11.66 -22.41 -15.50
N TYR A 101 11.76 -23.09 -14.36
CA TYR A 101 12.84 -24.01 -14.05
C TYR A 101 12.53 -25.45 -14.51
N ILE A 102 11.26 -25.86 -14.44
CA ILE A 102 10.81 -27.20 -14.85
C ILE A 102 10.69 -27.31 -16.38
N TYR A 103 10.36 -26.20 -17.06
CA TYR A 103 10.31 -26.08 -18.52
C TYR A 103 11.57 -25.44 -19.08
#